data_AF-A0A966WZY1-F1
#
_entry.id   AF-A0A966WZY1-F1
#
_cell.length_a   1.000
_cell.length_b   1.000
_cell.length_c   1.000
_cell.angle_alpha   90.00
_cell.angle_beta   90.00
_cell.angle_gamma   90.00
#
_symmetry.space_group_name_H-M   'P 1'
#
loop_
_entity.id
_entity.type
_entity.pdbx_description
1 polymer ?
#
loop_
_entity_poly.entity_id
_entity_poly.type
_entity_poly.pdbx_seq_one_letter_code
_entity_poly.pdbx_strand_id
1 'polypeptide(L)'
;MRWDIFCQIVDNYGDAGICWRLARSLAVQHHQNIRLFCDDLHTLKLLMMGSGDIQGIEVLPWEASYANTRHGPETPDVVIQAFSCDLPERYLNYLILAPQKPIL
;
A
#
# COMPACT_ATOMS: atom_id res chain seq x y z
N MET A 1 6.62 -4.96 11.48
CA MET A 1 5.26 -5.25 11.00
C MET A 1 5.14 -4.75 9.58
N ARG A 2 4.36 -5.44 8.74
CA ARG A 2 4.09 -5.05 7.35
C ARG A 2 2.71 -4.39 7.23
N TRP A 3 2.68 -3.23 6.60
CA TRP A 3 1.49 -2.46 6.30
C TRP A 3 1.28 -2.44 4.79
N ASP A 4 0.12 -2.89 4.34
CA ASP A 4 -0.29 -2.75 2.95
C ASP A 4 -1.32 -1.61 2.85
N ILE A 5 -1.02 -0.57 2.09
CA ILE A 5 -1.88 0.60 1.89
C ILE A 5 -2.36 0.57 0.45
N PHE A 6 -3.68 0.62 0.27
CA PHE A 6 -4.32 0.66 -1.04
C PHE A 6 -4.83 2.08 -1.30
N CYS A 7 -4.35 2.68 -2.38
CA CYS A 7 -4.73 4.01 -2.83
C CYS A 7 -5.29 3.89 -4.25
N GLN A 8 -6.61 4.03 -4.37
CA GLN A 8 -7.24 4.23 -5.67
C GLN A 8 -7.45 5.72 -5.85
N ILE A 9 -6.81 6.33 -6.86
CA ILE A 9 -6.83 7.77 -7.06
C ILE A 9 -8.14 8.16 -7.74
N VAL A 10 -9.02 8.81 -6.98
CA VAL A 10 -10.27 9.37 -7.50
C VAL A 10 -10.12 10.88 -7.69
N ASP A 11 -9.48 11.56 -6.71
CA ASP A 11 -9.12 12.97 -6.78
C ASP A 11 -7.60 13.15 -6.92
N ASN A 12 -7.11 12.95 -8.16
CA ASN A 12 -5.74 13.16 -8.64
C ASN A 12 -4.67 13.23 -7.53
N TYR A 13 -4.39 14.43 -7.00
CA TYR A 13 -3.30 14.66 -6.07
C TYR A 13 -3.68 14.52 -4.58
N GLY A 14 -4.96 14.68 -4.24
CA GLY A 14 -5.42 14.68 -2.85
C GLY A 14 -5.20 13.32 -2.19
N ASP A 15 -5.78 12.29 -2.80
CA ASP A 15 -5.74 10.92 -2.30
C ASP A 15 -4.30 10.39 -2.27
N ALA A 16 -3.59 10.55 -3.40
CA ALA A 16 -2.20 10.15 -3.56
C ALA A 16 -1.28 10.83 -2.54
N GLY A 17 -1.50 12.12 -2.27
CA GLY A 17 -0.70 12.89 -1.32
C GLY A 17 -0.93 12.48 0.13
N ILE A 18 -2.16 12.12 0.50
CA ILE A 18 -2.48 11.61 1.84
C ILE A 18 -1.84 10.24 2.04
N CYS A 19 -2.03 9.31 1.10
CA CYS A 19 -1.46 7.97 1.18
C CYS A 19 0.08 8.00 1.22
N TRP A 20 0.72 8.81 0.38
CA TRP A 20 2.17 8.98 0.39
C TRP A 20 2.68 9.55 1.71
N ARG A 21 2.03 10.60 2.23
CA ARG A 21 2.42 11.21 3.51
C ARG A 21 2.28 10.23 4.67
N LEU A 22 1.22 9.43 4.68
CA LEU A 22 1.01 8.38 5.68
C LEU A 22 2.10 7.31 5.60
N ALA A 23 2.33 6.74 4.41
CA ALA A 23 3.37 5.73 4.17
C ALA A 23 4.74 6.23 4.64
N ARG A 24 5.09 7.48 4.29
CA ARG A 24 6.33 8.12 4.72
C ARG A 24 6.42 8.27 6.23
N SER A 25 5.36 8.73 6.89
CA SER A 25 5.35 8.90 8.35
C SER A 25 5.57 7.55 9.05
N LEU A 26 4.87 6.50 8.60
CA LEU A 26 5.00 5.17 9.17
C LEU A 26 6.40 4.57 8.97
N ALA A 27 6.99 4.73 7.78
CA ALA A 27 8.34 4.23 7.51
C ALA A 27 9.41 5.02 8.27
N VAL A 28 9.38 6.36 8.21
CA VAL A 28 10.46 7.19 8.77
C VAL A 28 10.36 7.35 10.29
N GLN A 29 9.16 7.55 10.83
CA GLN A 29 9.00 7.82 12.26
C GLN A 29 8.82 6.53 13.06
N HIS A 30 8.17 5.53 12.47
CA HIS A 30 7.81 4.30 13.17
C HIS A 30 8.54 3.06 12.63
N HIS A 31 9.44 3.21 11.65
CA HIS A 31 10.28 2.13 11.10
C HIS A 31 9.45 0.93 10.62
N GLN A 32 8.26 1.20 10.08
CA GLN A 32 7.37 0.18 9.55
C GLN A 32 7.69 -0.14 8.10
N ASN A 33 7.46 -1.40 7.70
CA ASN A 33 7.60 -1.84 6.32
C ASN A 33 6.26 -1.63 5.60
N ILE A 34 6.26 -0.78 4.59
CA ILE A 34 5.07 -0.35 3.86
C ILE A 34 5.10 -0.90 2.45
N ARG A 35 3.98 -1.44 1.99
CA ARG A 35 3.68 -1.61 0.57
C ARG A 35 2.55 -0.68 0.20
N LEU A 36 2.80 0.27 -0.70
CA LEU A 36 1.80 1.20 -1.19
C LEU A 36 1.37 0.77 -2.59
N PHE A 37 0.15 0.24 -2.70
CA PHE A 37 -0.49 -0.10 -3.97
C PHE A 37 -1.24 1.12 -4.49
N CYS A 38 -0.96 1.49 -5.73
CA CYS A 38 -1.53 2.67 -6.35
C CYS A 38 -1.88 2.40 -7.82
N ASP A 39 -3.07 2.81 -8.24
CA ASP A 39 -3.59 2.62 -9.60
C ASP A 39 -2.99 3.61 -10.60
N ASP A 40 -2.70 4.85 -10.17
CA ASP A 40 -1.93 5.81 -10.97
C ASP A 40 -0.55 6.12 -10.34
N LEU A 41 0.44 5.32 -10.74
CA LEU A 41 1.83 5.51 -10.35
C LEU A 41 2.46 6.79 -10.90
N HIS A 42 1.94 7.36 -11.99
CA HIS A 42 2.49 8.60 -12.53
C HIS A 42 2.20 9.75 -11.57
N THR A 43 0.95 9.89 -11.16
CA THR A 43 0.52 10.91 -10.19
C THR A 43 1.25 10.76 -8.85
N LEU A 44 1.37 9.53 -8.34
CA LEU A 44 2.12 9.27 -7.12
C LEU A 44 3.61 9.66 -7.25
N LYS A 45 4.25 9.31 -8.38
CA LYS A 45 5.66 9.66 -8.62
C LYS A 45 5.90 11.16 -8.65
N LEU A 46 4.97 11.95 -9.18
CA LEU A 46 5.06 13.42 -9.15
C LEU A 46 5.15 13.95 -7.70
N LEU A 47 4.42 13.34 -6.77
CA LEU A 47 4.43 13.70 -5.35
C LEU A 47 5.67 13.18 -4.61
N MET A 48 6.29 12.11 -5.12
CA MET A 48 7.54 11.56 -4.59
C MET A 48 8.76 12.39 -5.02
N MET A 49 8.66 13.21 -6.09
CA MET A 49 9.77 14.01 -6.58
C MET A 49 10.32 14.92 -5.47
N GLY A 50 11.59 14.72 -5.11
CA GLY A 50 12.27 15.42 -4.02
C GLY A 50 12.36 14.66 -2.70
N SER A 51 11.66 13.53 -2.55
CA SER A 51 11.75 12.67 -1.35
C SER A 51 12.77 11.53 -1.48
N GLY A 52 13.20 11.18 -2.69
CA GLY A 52 14.05 10.01 -2.97
C GLY A 52 13.36 8.68 -2.69
N ASP A 53 14.07 7.56 -2.88
CA ASP A 53 13.61 6.25 -2.42
C ASP A 53 13.69 6.20 -0.90
N ILE A 54 12.54 6.05 -0.24
CA ILE A 54 12.46 5.99 1.22
C ILE A 54 12.59 4.53 1.63
N GLN A 55 13.61 4.22 2.44
CA GLN A 55 13.78 2.88 2.99
C GLN A 55 12.54 2.44 3.76
N GLY A 56 12.15 1.18 3.54
CA GLY A 56 10.96 0.60 4.16
C GLY A 56 9.66 0.90 3.41
N ILE A 57 9.68 1.60 2.28
CA ILE A 57 8.49 1.78 1.42
C ILE A 57 8.71 1.13 0.07
N GLU A 58 7.88 0.15 -0.26
CA GLU A 58 7.76 -0.42 -1.59
C GLU A 58 6.52 0.16 -2.27
N VAL A 59 6.71 0.86 -3.40
CA VAL A 59 5.59 1.35 -4.22
C VAL A 59 5.30 0.33 -5.31
N LEU A 60 4.05 -0.11 -5.38
CA LEU A 60 3.59 -1.15 -6.28
C LEU A 60 2.43 -0.64 -7.15
N PRO A 61 2.39 -1.02 -8.44
CA PRO A 61 1.19 -0.82 -9.24
C PRO A 61 0.03 -1.58 -8.62
N TRP A 62 -1.18 -1.06 -8.76
CA TRP A 62 -2.38 -1.72 -8.24
C TRP A 62 -2.49 -3.17 -8.71
N GLU A 63 -2.07 -3.46 -9.95
CA GLU A 63 -2.11 -4.80 -10.54
C GLU A 63 -1.27 -5.84 -9.79
N ALA A 64 -0.26 -5.41 -9.04
CA ALA A 64 0.55 -6.31 -8.21
C ALA A 64 -0.28 -6.98 -7.10
N SER A 65 -1.39 -6.38 -6.68
CA SER A 65 -2.29 -6.96 -5.68
C SER A 65 -3.10 -8.16 -6.20
N TYR A 66 -3.16 -8.35 -7.52
CA TYR A 66 -3.76 -9.54 -8.12
C TYR A 66 -2.78 -10.74 -8.17
N ALA A 67 -1.48 -10.53 -7.93
CA ALA A 67 -0.46 -11.56 -8.15
C ALA A 67 0.12 -12.11 -6.83
N ASN A 68 -0.15 -13.39 -6.56
CA ASN A 68 0.41 -14.09 -5.38
C ASN A 68 1.94 -14.16 -5.37
N THR A 69 2.61 -14.07 -6.52
CA THR A 69 4.08 -14.19 -6.61
C THR A 69 4.83 -13.08 -5.89
N ARG A 70 4.19 -11.94 -5.61
CA ARG A 70 4.75 -10.84 -4.80
C ARG A 70 4.21 -10.81 -3.36
N HIS A 71 3.20 -11.61 -3.05
CA HIS A 71 2.75 -11.82 -1.68
C HIS A 71 3.59 -12.98 -1.13
N GLY A 72 4.68 -12.63 -0.44
CA GLY A 72 5.50 -13.62 0.27
C GLY A 72 4.69 -14.47 1.26
N PRO A 73 5.32 -15.47 1.89
CA PRO A 73 4.63 -16.38 2.81
C PRO A 73 3.97 -15.66 3.99
N GLU A 74 4.51 -14.50 4.36
CA GLU A 74 3.98 -13.68 5.46
C GLU A 74 2.86 -12.77 4.98
N THR A 75 1.73 -12.80 5.67
CA THR A 75 0.57 -11.92 5.51
C THR A 75 0.85 -10.55 6.12
N PRO A 76 0.18 -9.47 5.66
CA PRO A 76 0.39 -8.17 6.30
C PRO A 76 -0.17 -8.21 7.73
N ASP A 77 0.35 -7.33 8.58
CA ASP A 77 -0.21 -7.12 9.92
C ASP A 77 -1.37 -6.13 9.87
N VAL A 78 -1.27 -5.14 8.97
CA VAL A 78 -2.27 -4.09 8.78
C VAL A 78 -2.51 -3.88 7.28
N VAL A 79 -3.78 -3.73 6.92
CA VAL A 79 -4.22 -3.36 5.58
C VAL A 79 -5.06 -2.09 5.70
N ILE A 80 -4.73 -1.07 4.90
CA ILE A 80 -5.48 0.19 4.86
C ILE A 80 -6.15 0.33 3.51
N GLN A 81 -7.48 0.42 3.52
CA GLN A 81 -8.30 0.81 2.37
C GLN A 81 -8.47 2.33 2.38
N ALA A 82 -7.66 3.06 1.61
CA ALA A 82 -7.78 4.50 1.57
C ALA A 82 -9.01 4.90 0.74
N PHE A 83 -9.79 5.86 1.25
CA PHE A 83 -10.93 6.47 0.54
C PHE A 83 -11.97 5.46 0.04
N SER A 84 -12.20 4.39 0.81
CA SER A 84 -13.17 3.34 0.48
C SER A 84 -12.92 2.65 -0.87
N CYS A 85 -11.64 2.51 -1.27
CA CYS A 85 -11.28 1.69 -2.42
C CYS A 85 -11.62 0.21 -2.19
N ASP A 86 -12.11 -0.47 -3.22
CA ASP A 86 -12.42 -1.89 -3.13
C ASP A 86 -11.16 -2.74 -3.30
N LEU A 87 -10.83 -3.54 -2.29
CA LEU A 87 -9.73 -4.49 -2.40
C LEU A 87 -10.07 -5.59 -3.42
N PRO A 88 -9.11 -5.99 -4.27
CA PRO A 88 -9.31 -7.13 -5.15
C PRO A 88 -9.73 -8.40 -4.40
N GLU A 89 -10.73 -9.11 -4.93
CA GLU A 89 -11.24 -10.36 -4.35
C GLU A 89 -10.11 -11.37 -4.06
N ARG A 90 -9.13 -11.44 -4.96
CA ARG A 90 -7.97 -12.32 -4.79
C ARG A 90 -7.10 -11.93 -3.59
N TYR A 91 -6.89 -10.64 -3.38
CA TYR A 91 -6.16 -10.15 -2.22
C TYR A 91 -6.94 -10.42 -0.93
N LEU A 92 -8.26 -10.19 -0.94
CA LEU A 92 -9.14 -10.55 0.18
C LEU A 92 -9.07 -12.05 0.50
N ASN A 93 -9.12 -12.92 -0.50
CA ASN A 93 -8.97 -14.38 -0.33
C ASN A 93 -7.62 -14.74 0.30
N TYR A 94 -6.55 -14.04 -0.07
CA TYR A 94 -5.25 -14.19 0.59
C TYR A 94 -5.30 -13.82 2.08
N LEU A 95 -5.98 -12.72 2.46
CA LEU A 95 -6.17 -12.37 3.88
C LEU A 95 -7.07 -13.39 4.62
N ILE A 96 -8.05 -13.97 3.93
CA ILE A 96 -8.95 -15.00 4.49
C ILE A 96 -8.19 -16.30 4.79
N LEU A 97 -7.17 -16.63 4.00
CA LEU A 97 -6.35 -17.82 4.22
C LEU A 97 -5.20 -17.59 5.19
N ALA A 98 -4.97 -16.34 5.61
CA ALA A 98 -3.92 -15.98 6.55
C ALA A 98 -4.08 -16.70 7.91
N PRO A 99 -3.01 -17.31 8.46
CA PRO A 99 -3.05 -17.93 9.77
C PRO A 99 -3.30 -16.91 10.89
N GLN A 100 -2.80 -15.68 10.72
CA GLN A 100 -3.12 -14.53 11.55
C GLN A 100 -3.83 -13.48 10.70
N LYS A 101 -5.00 -13.04 11.15
CA LYS A 101 -5.77 -12.02 10.43
C LYS A 101 -5.12 -10.65 10.60
N PRO A 102 -4.96 -9.87 9.52
CA PRO A 102 -4.54 -8.49 9.63
C PRO A 102 -5.63 -7.64 10.30
N ILE A 103 -5.22 -6.49 10.80
CA ILE A 103 -6.13 -5.37 11.06
C ILE A 103 -6.50 -4.75 9.72
N LEU A 104 -7.79 -4.54 9.48
CA LEU A 104 -8.37 -3.94 8.27
C LEU A 104 -9.00 -2.58 8.59
#